data_AF-A0A1F4Q8I9-F1
#
_entry.id   AF-A0A1F4Q8I9-F1
#
_cell.length_a   1.000
_cell.length_b   1.000
_cell.length_c   1.000
_cell.angle_alpha   90.00
_cell.angle_beta   90.00
_cell.angle_gamma   90.00
#
_symmetry.space_group_name_H-M   'P 1'
#
loop_
_entity.id
_entity.type
_entity.pdbx_description
1 polymer ?
#
loop_
_entity_poly.entity_id
_entity_poly.type
_entity_poly.pdbx_seq_one_letter_code
_entity_poly.pdbx_strand_id
1 'polypeptide(L)' 'MSRGGLFLRLSGVIPPGTVVELALHTPKGPVTAEGEIVWVEPPERRKPGEPIAHGLRFTALGWSTSLSLGLFLVEPE' A
#
# COMPACT_ATOMS: atom_id res chain seq x y z
N MET A 1 5.23 13.48 -2.08
CA MET A 1 5.02 12.03 -1.83
C MET A 1 5.30 11.73 -0.37
N SER A 2 4.31 11.25 0.40
CA SER A 2 4.55 10.83 1.78
C SER A 2 5.31 9.50 1.77
N ARG A 3 6.54 9.49 2.29
CA ARG A 3 7.41 8.28 2.40
C ARG A 3 6.85 7.16 3.31
N GLY A 4 5.64 7.31 3.83
CA GLY A 4 5.07 6.47 4.88
C GLY A 4 3.86 5.62 4.50
N GLY A 5 3.49 5.50 3.22
CA GLY A 5 2.30 4.72 2.85
C GLY A 5 2.16 4.39 1.36
N LEU A 6 1.13 3.60 1.05
CA LEU A 6 0.75 3.19 -0.31
C LEU A 6 -0.73 3.43 -0.56
N PHE A 7 -1.05 3.67 -1.82
CA PHE A 7 -2.41 3.58 -2.33
C PHE A 7 -2.57 2.24 -3.06
N LEU A 8 -3.53 1.43 -2.61
CA LEU A 8 -3.77 0.08 -3.11
C LEU A 8 -5.16 -0.04 -3.71
N ARG A 9 -5.30 -0.87 -4.73
CA ARG A 9 -6.59 -1.26 -5.31
C ARG A 9 -6.79 -2.76 -5.12
N LEU A 10 -7.74 -3.13 -4.29
CA LEU A 10 -7.97 -4.51 -3.85
C LEU A 10 -9.38 -4.98 -4.23
N SER A 11 -9.55 -6.26 -4.52
CA SER A 11 -10.85 -6.83 -4.92
C SER A 11 -11.86 -6.94 -3.77
N GLY A 12 -11.43 -6.76 -2.52
CA GLY A 12 -12.26 -6.82 -1.32
C GLY A 12 -11.99 -5.64 -0.39
N VAL A 13 -12.94 -5.40 0.51
CA VAL A 13 -12.80 -4.38 1.56
C VAL A 13 -11.95 -4.93 2.70
N ILE A 14 -10.86 -4.24 3.00
CA ILE A 14 -10.09 -4.44 4.24
C ILE A 14 -10.34 -3.23 5.14
N PRO A 15 -10.95 -3.39 6.34
CA PRO A 15 -11.31 -2.27 7.20
C PRO A 15 -10.11 -1.44 7.67
N PRO A 16 -10.27 -0.11 7.90
CA PRO A 16 -9.26 0.68 8.60
C PRO A 16 -8.92 0.09 9.97
N GLY A 17 -7.66 0.24 10.40
CA GLY A 17 -7.11 -0.37 11.61
C GLY A 17 -6.59 -1.80 11.41
N THR A 18 -6.84 -2.42 10.25
CA THR A 18 -6.29 -3.74 9.94
C THR A 18 -4.80 -3.64 9.63
N VAL A 19 -3.98 -4.38 10.38
CA VAL A 19 -2.56 -4.58 10.08
C VAL A 19 -2.42 -5.68 9.03
N VAL A 20 -1.63 -5.41 7.99
CA VAL A 20 -1.36 -6.32 6.87
C VAL A 20 0.14 -6.39 6.60
N GLU A 21 0.59 -7.56 6.21
CA GLU A 21 1.91 -7.76 5.60
C GLU A 21 1.77 -7.66 4.08
N LEU A 22 2.61 -6.84 3.46
CA LEU A 22 2.67 -6.63 2.01
C LEU A 22 3.93 -7.26 1.45
N ALA A 23 3.78 -8.15 0.47
CA ALA A 23 4.86 -8.60 -0.38
C ALA A 23 4.78 -7.89 -1.73
N LEU A 24 5.72 -7.00 -2.01
CA LEU A 24 5.80 -6.24 -3.25
C LEU A 24 6.86 -6.85 -4.16
N HIS A 25 6.45 -7.29 -5.34
CA HIS A 25 7.39 -7.73 -6.36
C HIS A 25 7.97 -6.51 -7.07
N THR A 26 9.25 -6.24 -6.84
CA THR A 26 9.99 -5.17 -7.54
C THR A 26 10.98 -5.79 -8.53
N PRO A 27 11.45 -5.06 -9.55
CA PRO A 27 12.50 -5.53 -10.45
C PRO A 27 13.81 -5.91 -9.74
N LYS A 28 14.05 -5.41 -8.52
CA LYS A 28 15.23 -5.71 -7.70
C LYS A 28 15.02 -6.89 -6.76
N GLY A 29 13.83 -7.51 -6.79
CA GLY A 29 13.43 -8.61 -5.93
C GLY A 29 12.18 -8.30 -5.09
N PRO A 30 11.63 -9.31 -4.41
CA PRO A 30 10.51 -9.14 -3.51
C PRO A 30 10.91 -8.29 -2.30
N VAL A 31 10.03 -7.40 -1.87
CA VAL A 31 10.17 -6.56 -0.69
C VAL A 31 8.97 -6.80 0.21
N THR A 32 9.22 -7.19 1.45
CA THR A 32 8.17 -7.34 2.46
C THR A 32 8.12 -6.10 3.35
N ALA A 33 6.91 -5.62 3.63
CA ALA A 33 6.67 -4.48 4.52
C ALA A 33 5.38 -4.68 5.33
N GLU A 34 5.36 -4.20 6.57
CA GLU A 34 4.14 -4.18 7.38
C GLU A 34 3.46 -2.81 7.30
N GLY A 35 2.14 -2.79 7.22
CA GLY A 35 1.36 -1.57 7.28
C GLY A 35 -0.04 -1.76 7.81
N GLU A 36 -0.68 -0.64 8.10
CA GLU A 36 -2.04 -0.55 8.61
C GLU A 36 -2.91 0.13 7.56
N ILE A 37 -4.09 -0.41 7.28
CA ILE A 37 -5.09 0.28 6.48
C ILE A 37 -5.59 1.49 7.28
N VAL A 38 -5.41 2.70 6.74
CA VAL A 38 -5.84 3.95 7.38
C VAL A 38 -7.05 4.57 6.68
N TRP A 39 -7.36 4.09 5.48
CA TRP A 39 -8.49 4.60 4.70
C TRP A 39 -8.99 3.54 3.72
N VAL A 40 -10.30 3.54 3.48
CA VAL A 40 -10.97 2.73 2.45
C VAL A 40 -11.94 3.63 1.71
N GLU A 41 -12.03 3.46 0.40
CA GLU A 41 -13.02 4.14 -0.42
C GLU A 41 -14.43 3.91 0.12
N PRO A 42 -15.23 4.99 0.31
CA PRO A 42 -16.57 4.87 0.86
C PRO A 42 -17.51 4.16 -0.13
N PRO A 43 -18.54 3.42 0.35
CA PRO A 43 -19.39 2.58 -0.49
C PRO A 43 -20.02 3.30 -1.69
N GLU A 44 -20.36 4.59 -1.53
CA GLU A 44 -21.03 5.40 -2.55
C GLU A 44 -20.15 5.69 -3.77
N ARG A 45 -18.83 5.53 -3.63
CA ARG A 45 -17.86 5.72 -4.71
C ARG A 45 -17.45 4.41 -5.38
N ARG A 46 -17.81 3.27 -4.81
CA ARG A 46 -17.45 1.95 -5.32
C ARG A 46 -18.33 1.59 -6.51
N LYS A 47 -17.72 1.01 -7.53
CA LYS A 47 -18.45 0.44 -8.67
C LYS A 47 -18.42 -1.08 -8.60
N PRO A 48 -19.54 -1.77 -8.91
CA PRO A 48 -19.57 -3.23 -8.93
C PRO A 48 -18.50 -3.80 -9.86
N GLY A 49 -17.69 -4.73 -9.33
CA GLY A 49 -16.63 -5.40 -10.10
C GLY A 49 -15.33 -4.60 -10.25
N GLU A 50 -15.27 -3.33 -9.81
CA GLU A 50 -14.02 -2.57 -9.81
C GLU A 50 -13.23 -2.78 -8.51
N PRO A 51 -11.89 -2.82 -8.58
CA PRO A 51 -11.05 -2.83 -7.38
C PRO A 51 -11.28 -1.60 -6.50
N ILE A 52 -11.39 -1.84 -5.19
CA ILE A 52 -11.68 -0.84 -4.17
C ILE A 52 -10.38 -0.16 -3.74
N ALA A 53 -10.39 1.16 -3.69
CA ALA A 53 -9.23 1.92 -3.26
C ALA A 53 -9.03 1.87 -1.73
N HIS A 54 -7.78 1.71 -1.32
CA HIS A 54 -7.33 1.64 0.08
C HIS A 54 -6.09 2.51 0.27
N GLY A 55 -6.02 3.18 1.41
CA GLY A 55 -4.85 3.89 1.89
C GLY A 55 -4.19 3.05 2.98
N LEU A 56 -2.92 2.73 2.78
CA LEU A 56 -2.11 1.99 3.75
C LEU A 56 -0.98 2.89 4.27
N ARG A 57 -0.76 2.86 5.58
CA ARG A 57 0.39 3.50 6.25
C ARG A 57 1.34 2.41 6.71
N PHE A 58 2.62 2.52 6.38
CA PHE A 58 3.62 1.57 6.89
C PHE A 58 3.82 1.74 8.39
N THR A 59 3.85 0.63 9.13
CA THR A 59 4.00 0.60 10.60
C THR A 59 5.41 0.24 11.03
N ALA A 60 6.11 -0.59 10.24
CA ALA A 60 7.49 -0.97 10.46
C ALA A 60 8.24 -1.06 9.12
N LEU A 61 9.15 -0.11 8.87
CA LEU A 61 10.09 -0.18 7.75
C LEU A 61 11.51 -0.21 8.28
N GLY A 62 12.22 -1.31 8.03
CA GLY A 62 13.67 -1.31 8.13
C GLY A 62 14.28 -0.31 7.13
N TRP A 63 15.48 0.20 7.43
CA TRP A 63 16.17 1.17 6.58
C TRP A 63 16.32 0.71 5.12
N SER A 64 16.71 -0.56 4.92
CA SER A 64 16.86 -1.16 3.59
C SER A 64 15.53 -1.24 2.82
N THR A 65 14.45 -1.65 3.49
CA THR A 65 13.09 -1.69 2.91
C THR A 65 12.62 -0.29 2.53
N SER A 66 12.81 0.70 3.42
CA SER A 66 12.44 2.09 3.14
C SER A 66 13.19 2.67 1.93
N LEU A 67 14.47 2.35 1.78
CA LEU A 67 15.26 2.78 0.62
C LEU A 67 14.78 2.10 -0.68
N SER A 68 14.54 0.78 -0.64
CA SER A 68 14.03 0.03 -1.79
C SER A 68 12.66 0.54 -2.25
N LEU A 69 11.74 0.79 -1.32
CA LEU A 69 10.45 1.40 -1.61
C LEU A 69 10.60 2.82 -2.14
N GLY A 70 11.50 3.61 -1.54
CA GLY A 70 11.79 4.96 -1.97
C GLY A 70 12.30 5.03 -3.41
N LEU A 71 13.12 4.06 -3.85
CA LEU A 71 13.60 3.95 -5.22
C LEU A 71 12.55 3.41 -6.20
N PHE A 72 11.63 2.55 -5.72
CA PHE A 72 10.59 1.96 -6.56
C PHE A 72 9.40 2.89 -6.78
N LEU A 73 9.06 3.72 -5.78
CA LEU A 73 7.88 4.59 -5.78
C LEU A 73 8.17 6.00 -6.30
N VAL A 74 9.36 6.30 -6.83
CA VAL A 74 9.58 7.55 -7.57
C VAL A 74 8.90 7.41 -8.93
N GLU A 75 7.98 8.31 -9.24
CA GLU A 75 7.46 8.43 -10.61
C GLU A 75 8.62 8.73 -11.57
N PRO A 76 8.72 8.07 -12.75
CA PRO A 76 9.52 8.62 -13.83
C PRO A 76 8.91 9.97 -14.24
N GLU A 77 9.76 11.00 -14.36
CA GLU A 77 9.40 12.36 -14.81
C GLU A 77 8.63 12.37 -16.13
#